data_AF-M1VHZ0-F1
#
_entry.id   AF-M1VHZ0-F1
#
_cell.length_a   1.000
_cell.length_b   1.000
_cell.length_c   1.000
_cell.angle_alpha   90.00
_cell.angle_beta   90.00
_cell.angle_gamma   90.00
#
_symmetry.space_group_name_H-M   'P 1'
#
loop_
_entity.id
_entity.type
_entity.pdbx_description
1 polymer ?
#
loop_
_entity_poly.entity_id
_entity_poly.type
_entity_poly.pdbx_seq_one_letter_code
_entity_poly.pdbx_strand_id
1 'polypeptide(L)'
;MDKSRNSENVRMVGLRGITSDGADATSEPGSGDRIATREVWRPGLGARIHDYVNMAQIPMLFLLSVASMITDRVWVHATLVVYADLYFLSDTMWILFAPYIVKQPWAILVHHLVAMVLLMQPTTALLRLANLVGECRRVTTRCFEIGDLASLALAFTAITADILIVELNTLFLLLRRNIRGGWVFEVLFYASWLGIRIVWYPYILFYKVLPHPAAAWSTKVSFVVVVALQFWWTLAFLSPSYWKRQRGKFRETSLSRPAPGGVYSPTARDKFL
;
A
#
# COMPACT_ATOMS: atom_id res chain seq x y z
N MET A 1 -39.99 1.66 -7.25
CA MET A 1 -38.60 1.92 -6.81
C MET A 1 -37.69 1.34 -7.88
N ASP A 2 -37.15 2.21 -8.73
CA ASP A 2 -36.54 1.86 -10.02
C ASP A 2 -35.01 1.79 -9.90
N LYS A 3 -34.44 0.61 -10.19
CA LYS A 3 -33.02 0.24 -9.98
C LYS A 3 -32.23 0.16 -11.29
N SER A 4 -32.71 0.78 -12.37
CA SER A 4 -32.24 0.50 -13.74
C SER A 4 -31.23 1.49 -14.35
N ARG A 5 -30.70 2.48 -13.60
CA ARG A 5 -30.04 3.65 -14.23
C ARG A 5 -28.51 3.81 -14.10
N ASN A 6 -27.74 2.81 -13.70
CA ASN A 6 -26.31 3.05 -13.39
C ASN A 6 -25.26 2.13 -14.04
N SER A 7 -25.58 1.46 -15.15
CA SER A 7 -24.64 0.52 -15.82
C SER A 7 -24.02 1.01 -17.14
N GLU A 8 -24.24 2.25 -17.59
CA GLU A 8 -23.81 2.68 -18.94
C GLU A 8 -22.46 3.44 -19.05
N ASN A 9 -21.70 3.62 -17.97
CA ASN A 9 -20.45 4.40 -18.01
C ASN A 9 -19.15 3.57 -17.94
N VAL A 10 -19.14 2.38 -18.53
CA VAL A 10 -17.89 1.65 -18.86
C VAL A 10 -17.77 1.54 -20.37
N ARG A 11 -17.62 2.69 -21.05
CA ARG A 11 -17.15 2.71 -22.44
C ARG A 11 -15.67 2.36 -22.45
N MET A 12 -15.40 1.14 -22.91
CA MET A 12 -14.08 0.69 -23.34
C MET A 12 -13.48 1.70 -24.33
N VAL A 13 -12.48 2.43 -23.85
CA VAL A 13 -11.54 3.15 -24.71
C VAL A 13 -10.51 2.15 -25.16
N GLY A 14 -10.57 1.76 -26.45
CA GLY A 14 -9.46 1.11 -27.12
C GLY A 14 -9.85 -0.11 -27.93
N LEU A 15 -10.38 0.14 -29.14
CA LEU A 15 -10.15 -0.66 -30.36
C LEU A 15 -10.84 0.11 -31.50
N ARG A 16 -10.21 1.20 -31.95
CA ARG A 16 -10.65 1.93 -33.14
C ARG A 16 -10.02 1.25 -34.35
N GLY A 17 -10.88 0.87 -35.28
CA GLY A 17 -10.55 0.16 -36.50
C GLY A 17 -9.49 0.85 -37.35
N ILE A 18 -8.66 -0.01 -37.92
CA ILE A 18 -7.85 0.26 -39.10
C ILE A 18 -8.82 0.17 -40.28
N THR A 19 -9.26 1.31 -40.80
CA THR A 19 -9.80 1.39 -42.16
C THR A 19 -8.72 2.03 -43.01
N SER A 20 -8.14 1.24 -43.90
CA SER A 20 -7.43 1.71 -45.07
C SER A 20 -8.44 2.35 -46.02
N ASP A 21 -8.08 3.53 -46.53
CA ASP A 21 -8.31 4.00 -47.91
C ASP A 21 -8.70 5.49 -47.95
N GLY A 22 -8.11 6.17 -48.93
CA GLY A 22 -8.52 7.51 -49.34
C GLY A 22 -7.42 8.55 -49.20
N ALA A 23 -6.49 8.55 -50.15
CA ALA A 23 -5.62 9.67 -50.44
C ALA A 23 -6.48 10.84 -50.93
N ASP A 24 -6.44 11.98 -50.23
CA ASP A 24 -6.72 13.26 -50.87
C ASP A 24 -6.00 14.42 -50.18
N ALA A 25 -5.64 15.39 -51.00
CA ALA A 25 -4.57 16.35 -50.77
C ALA A 25 -5.01 17.64 -50.04
N THR A 26 -4.03 18.27 -49.40
CA THR A 26 -3.91 19.72 -49.14
C THR A 26 -5.04 20.41 -48.36
N SER A 27 -5.00 20.29 -47.04
CA SER A 27 -5.50 21.32 -46.13
C SER A 27 -4.50 21.47 -44.99
N GLU A 28 -4.12 22.71 -44.68
CA GLU A 28 -3.08 23.06 -43.72
C GLU A 28 -3.15 22.23 -42.42
N PRO A 29 -2.00 21.79 -41.86
CA PRO A 29 -1.96 21.16 -40.55
C PRO A 29 -2.22 22.24 -39.52
N GLY A 30 -3.49 22.61 -39.35
CA GLY A 30 -3.96 23.36 -38.21
C GLY A 30 -3.43 22.64 -36.99
N SER A 31 -2.53 23.31 -36.26
CA SER A 31 -2.02 22.94 -34.94
C SER A 31 -3.18 23.03 -33.95
N GLY A 32 -4.25 22.27 -34.24
CA GLY A 32 -5.36 21.98 -33.38
C GLY A 32 -4.76 21.25 -32.22
N ASP A 33 -4.31 22.05 -31.28
CA ASP A 33 -3.98 21.77 -29.90
C ASP A 33 -5.12 20.90 -29.37
N ARG A 34 -5.01 19.60 -29.65
CA ARG A 34 -5.67 18.56 -28.89
C ARG A 34 -4.97 18.61 -27.55
N ILE A 35 -5.30 19.64 -26.77
CA ILE A 35 -5.24 19.64 -25.33
C ILE A 35 -6.16 18.48 -24.96
N ALA A 36 -5.61 17.28 -25.02
CA ALA A 36 -6.18 16.11 -24.39
C ALA A 36 -6.25 16.54 -22.92
N THR A 37 -7.42 17.02 -22.53
CA THR A 37 -7.74 17.43 -21.19
C THR A 37 -7.47 16.21 -20.35
N ARG A 38 -6.29 16.17 -19.73
CA ARG A 38 -5.88 15.07 -18.87
C ARG A 38 -6.90 15.03 -17.76
N GLU A 39 -7.78 14.04 -17.81
CA GLU A 39 -8.71 13.79 -16.71
C GLU A 39 -7.87 13.61 -15.44
N VAL A 40 -7.94 14.62 -14.57
CA VAL A 40 -7.36 14.57 -13.25
C VAL A 40 -8.08 13.44 -12.54
N TRP A 41 -7.39 12.33 -12.30
CA TRP A 41 -7.95 11.20 -11.55
C TRP A 41 -8.53 11.72 -10.24
N ARG A 42 -9.86 11.63 -10.10
CA ARG A 42 -10.59 11.96 -8.88
C ARG A 42 -10.99 10.64 -8.23
N PRO A 43 -10.56 10.36 -6.99
CA PRO A 43 -10.97 9.14 -6.31
C PRO A 43 -12.49 9.11 -6.19
N GLY A 44 -13.11 8.05 -6.73
CA GLY A 44 -14.54 7.79 -6.54
C GLY A 44 -14.86 7.51 -5.06
N LEU A 45 -16.15 7.38 -4.74
CA LEU A 45 -16.60 7.08 -3.38
C LEU A 45 -15.91 5.82 -2.80
N GLY A 46 -15.78 4.76 -3.59
CA GLY A 46 -15.13 3.51 -3.17
C GLY A 46 -13.67 3.68 -2.76
N ALA A 47 -12.91 4.51 -3.48
CA ALA A 47 -11.51 4.80 -3.14
C ALA A 47 -11.39 5.60 -1.84
N ARG A 48 -12.34 6.48 -1.55
CA ARG A 48 -12.37 7.22 -0.28
C ARG A 48 -12.71 6.32 0.90
N ILE A 49 -13.69 5.44 0.75
CA ILE A 49 -14.06 4.47 1.79
C ILE A 49 -12.86 3.57 2.10
N HIS A 50 -12.20 3.04 1.06
CA HIS A 50 -10.98 2.25 1.18
C HIS A 50 -9.86 3.02 1.93
N ASP A 51 -9.56 4.25 1.53
CA ASP A 51 -8.58 5.09 2.21
C ASP A 51 -8.94 5.29 3.70
N TYR A 52 -10.22 5.50 4.05
CA TYR A 52 -10.66 5.69 5.45
C TYR A 52 -10.55 4.42 6.30
N VAL A 53 -10.89 3.26 5.75
CA VAL A 53 -10.72 1.97 6.43
C VAL A 53 -9.24 1.75 6.74
N ASN A 54 -8.36 2.00 5.77
CA ASN A 54 -6.92 1.88 5.97
C ASN A 54 -6.37 2.91 6.95
N MET A 55 -6.91 4.14 6.98
CA MET A 55 -6.56 5.13 8.01
C MET A 55 -6.95 4.69 9.43
N ALA A 56 -7.91 3.79 9.60
CA ALA A 56 -8.26 3.23 10.91
C ALA A 56 -7.44 1.97 11.25
N GLN A 57 -7.23 1.08 10.29
CA GLN A 57 -6.54 -0.20 10.51
C GLN A 57 -5.03 -0.06 10.65
N ILE A 58 -4.39 0.78 9.84
CA ILE A 58 -2.93 0.92 9.84
C ILE A 58 -2.38 1.45 11.18
N PRO A 59 -2.97 2.47 11.84
CA PRO A 59 -2.52 2.88 13.16
C PRO A 59 -2.55 1.74 14.18
N MET A 60 -3.57 0.88 14.14
CA MET A 60 -3.64 -0.28 15.03
C MET A 60 -2.53 -1.29 14.74
N LEU A 61 -2.28 -1.58 13.46
CA LEU A 61 -1.18 -2.44 13.02
C LEU A 61 0.19 -1.91 13.49
N PHE A 62 0.40 -0.60 13.36
CA PHE A 62 1.60 0.08 13.84
C PHE A 62 1.74 -0.03 15.37
N LEU A 63 0.68 0.25 16.13
CA LEU A 63 0.71 0.15 17.59
C LEU A 63 0.97 -1.28 18.07
N LEU A 64 0.37 -2.30 17.44
CA LEU A 64 0.65 -3.70 17.74
C LEU A 64 2.09 -4.08 17.39
N SER A 65 2.65 -3.53 16.30
CA SER A 65 4.05 -3.74 15.93
C SER A 65 4.99 -3.16 17.00
N VAL A 66 4.72 -1.94 17.46
CA VAL A 66 5.50 -1.31 18.54
C VAL A 66 5.35 -2.09 19.86
N ALA A 67 4.14 -2.50 20.23
CA ALA A 67 3.91 -3.30 21.43
C ALA A 67 4.63 -4.66 21.35
N SER A 68 4.65 -5.30 20.19
CA SER A 68 5.37 -6.56 19.94
C SER A 68 6.88 -6.39 20.04
N MET A 69 7.44 -5.25 19.62
CA MET A 69 8.89 -4.99 19.78
C MET A 69 9.30 -4.69 21.22
N ILE A 70 8.43 -4.04 22.00
CA ILE A 70 8.75 -3.64 23.39
C ILE A 70 8.44 -4.80 24.37
N THR A 71 7.66 -5.79 23.96
CA THR A 71 7.23 -6.88 24.85
C THR A 71 7.57 -8.25 24.28
N ASP A 72 8.12 -9.14 25.11
CA ASP A 72 8.35 -10.55 24.76
C ASP A 72 7.10 -11.42 25.00
N ARG A 73 5.92 -10.81 25.03
CA ARG A 73 4.67 -11.49 25.38
C ARG A 73 4.09 -12.20 24.15
N VAL A 74 4.13 -13.53 24.15
CA VAL A 74 3.65 -14.40 23.04
C VAL A 74 2.26 -13.99 22.52
N TRP A 75 1.33 -13.62 23.39
CA TRP A 75 -0.02 -13.22 22.97
C TRP A 75 -0.05 -11.90 22.18
N VAL A 76 0.87 -10.96 22.45
CA VAL A 76 0.98 -9.69 21.70
C VAL A 76 1.47 -9.98 20.29
N HIS A 77 2.51 -10.80 20.18
CA HIS A 77 3.05 -11.30 18.91
C HIS A 77 1.99 -12.05 18.10
N ALA A 78 1.24 -12.96 18.73
CA ALA A 78 0.16 -13.67 18.06
C ALA A 78 -0.97 -12.74 17.60
N THR A 79 -1.35 -11.75 18.43
CA THR A 79 -2.35 -10.75 18.08
C THR A 79 -1.91 -9.92 16.87
N LEU A 80 -0.64 -9.50 16.83
CA LEU A 80 -0.08 -8.76 15.69
C LEU A 80 -0.17 -9.57 14.40
N VAL A 81 0.27 -10.83 14.42
CA VAL A 81 0.26 -11.69 13.23
C VAL A 81 -1.14 -11.92 12.70
N VAL A 82 -2.08 -12.30 13.57
CA VAL A 82 -3.48 -12.52 13.18
C VAL A 82 -4.09 -11.23 12.63
N TYR A 83 -3.83 -10.10 13.28
CA TYR A 83 -4.34 -8.81 12.81
C TYR A 83 -3.75 -8.42 11.45
N ALA A 84 -2.44 -8.63 11.24
CA ALA A 84 -1.76 -8.37 9.98
C ALA A 84 -2.31 -9.25 8.85
N ASP A 85 -2.49 -10.55 9.09
CA ASP A 85 -3.06 -11.50 8.11
C ASP A 85 -4.47 -11.06 7.68
N LEU A 86 -5.33 -10.73 8.65
CA LEU A 86 -6.68 -10.24 8.38
C LEU A 86 -6.69 -8.93 7.60
N TYR A 87 -5.79 -8.00 7.97
CA TYR A 87 -5.62 -6.74 7.26
C TYR A 87 -5.24 -6.98 5.79
N PHE A 88 -4.14 -7.68 5.52
CA PHE A 88 -3.68 -7.93 4.14
C PHE A 88 -4.68 -8.72 3.32
N LEU A 89 -5.35 -9.71 3.92
CA LEU A 89 -6.42 -10.46 3.25
C LEU A 89 -7.57 -9.53 2.85
N SER A 90 -8.05 -8.70 3.77
CA SER A 90 -9.16 -7.78 3.51
C SER A 90 -8.81 -6.74 2.44
N ASP A 91 -7.62 -6.15 2.48
CA ASP A 91 -7.16 -5.14 1.51
C ASP A 91 -6.96 -5.77 0.12
N THR A 92 -6.44 -7.00 0.08
CA THR A 92 -6.30 -7.77 -1.17
C THR A 92 -7.65 -8.07 -1.80
N MET A 93 -8.62 -8.56 -1.02
CA MET A 93 -9.97 -8.81 -1.53
C MET A 93 -10.60 -7.52 -2.07
N TRP A 94 -10.41 -6.40 -1.38
CA TRP A 94 -10.93 -5.11 -1.82
C TRP A 94 -10.35 -4.68 -3.18
N ILE A 95 -9.04 -4.81 -3.37
CA ILE A 95 -8.36 -4.45 -4.63
C ILE A 95 -8.71 -5.44 -5.75
N LEU A 96 -8.90 -6.72 -5.45
CA LEU A 96 -9.33 -7.71 -6.44
C LEU A 96 -10.73 -7.39 -7.00
N PHE A 97 -11.68 -7.00 -6.15
CA PHE A 97 -13.03 -6.67 -6.57
C PHE A 97 -13.16 -5.26 -7.17
N ALA A 98 -12.30 -4.32 -6.79
CA ALA A 98 -12.35 -2.94 -7.24
C ALA A 98 -10.96 -2.39 -7.64
N PRO A 99 -10.29 -2.94 -8.67
CA PRO A 99 -8.91 -2.60 -9.00
C PRO A 99 -8.72 -1.13 -9.44
N TYR A 100 -9.80 -0.47 -9.87
CA TYR A 100 -9.80 0.93 -10.29
C TYR A 100 -9.64 1.94 -9.15
N ILE A 101 -9.76 1.52 -7.88
CA ILE A 101 -9.61 2.42 -6.72
C ILE A 101 -8.15 2.82 -6.46
N VAL A 102 -7.20 2.04 -6.98
CA VAL A 102 -5.76 2.28 -6.89
C VAL A 102 -5.15 2.44 -8.27
N LYS A 103 -4.03 3.18 -8.37
CA LYS A 103 -3.37 3.46 -9.65
C LYS A 103 -2.62 2.27 -10.24
N GLN A 104 -2.14 1.36 -9.40
CA GLN A 104 -1.31 0.22 -9.76
C GLN A 104 -1.77 -1.02 -8.99
N PRO A 105 -2.97 -1.56 -9.26
CA PRO A 105 -3.55 -2.66 -8.50
C PRO A 105 -2.63 -3.88 -8.46
N TRP A 106 -2.03 -4.26 -9.59
CA TRP A 106 -1.16 -5.43 -9.68
C TRP A 106 0.09 -5.35 -8.80
N ALA A 107 0.73 -4.18 -8.74
CA ALA A 107 1.92 -4.00 -7.91
C ALA A 107 1.57 -4.16 -6.42
N ILE A 108 0.40 -3.65 -6.01
CA ILE A 108 -0.09 -3.77 -4.64
C ILE A 108 -0.48 -5.22 -4.33
N LEU A 109 -1.18 -5.90 -5.25
CA LEU A 109 -1.56 -7.31 -5.09
C LEU A 109 -0.33 -8.23 -4.96
N VAL A 110 0.70 -8.04 -5.79
CA VAL A 110 1.96 -8.81 -5.68
C VAL A 110 2.64 -8.52 -4.35
N HIS A 111 2.68 -7.25 -3.92
CA HIS A 111 3.23 -6.88 -2.62
C HIS A 111 2.49 -7.58 -1.47
N HIS A 112 1.15 -7.57 -1.45
CA HIS A 112 0.38 -8.24 -0.42
C HIS A 112 0.55 -9.75 -0.44
N LEU A 113 0.61 -10.37 -1.62
CA LEU A 113 0.85 -11.80 -1.72
C LEU A 113 2.20 -12.18 -1.09
N VAL A 114 3.26 -11.41 -1.40
CA VAL A 114 4.57 -11.63 -0.80
C VAL A 114 4.56 -11.36 0.70
N ALA A 115 3.86 -10.31 1.16
CA ALA A 115 3.70 -10.01 2.58
C ALA A 115 2.96 -11.15 3.32
N MET A 116 1.87 -11.67 2.77
CA MET A 116 1.14 -12.81 3.33
C MET A 116 2.02 -14.07 3.40
N VAL A 117 2.83 -14.36 2.37
CA VAL A 117 3.78 -15.49 2.41
C VAL A 117 4.81 -15.32 3.55
N LEU A 118 5.27 -14.10 3.81
CA LEU A 118 6.15 -13.81 4.95
C LEU A 118 5.43 -14.02 6.29
N LEU A 119 4.16 -13.62 6.40
CA LEU A 119 3.35 -13.75 7.61
C LEU A 119 2.88 -15.19 7.89
N MET A 120 2.72 -16.03 6.85
CA MET A 120 2.33 -17.43 7.04
C MET A 120 3.34 -18.24 7.88
N GLN A 121 4.62 -17.87 7.89
CA GLN A 121 5.65 -18.58 8.67
C GLN A 121 5.45 -18.45 10.18
N PRO A 122 5.37 -17.24 10.77
CA PRO A 122 5.02 -17.10 12.18
C PRO A 122 3.62 -17.64 12.49
N THR A 123 2.63 -17.51 11.59
CA THR A 123 1.28 -18.09 11.81
C THR A 123 1.34 -19.61 11.94
N THR A 124 2.06 -20.30 11.06
CA THR A 124 2.22 -21.76 11.15
C THR A 124 3.01 -22.19 12.39
N ALA A 125 4.04 -21.43 12.79
CA ALA A 125 4.76 -21.67 14.04
C ALA A 125 3.86 -21.51 15.27
N LEU A 126 3.04 -20.46 15.33
CA LEU A 126 2.10 -20.20 16.42
C LEU A 126 0.99 -21.25 16.49
N LEU A 127 0.45 -21.69 15.35
CA LEU A 127 -0.55 -22.77 15.30
C LEU A 127 0.04 -24.10 15.79
N ARG A 128 1.29 -24.41 15.40
CA ARG A 128 2.01 -25.58 15.92
C ARG A 128 2.23 -25.49 17.43
N LEU A 129 2.59 -24.30 17.93
CA LEU A 129 2.75 -24.05 19.37
C LEU A 129 1.43 -24.26 20.11
N ALA A 130 0.32 -23.72 19.59
CA ALA A 130 -1.00 -23.86 20.21
C ALA A 130 -1.46 -25.33 20.27
N ASN A 131 -1.25 -26.08 19.19
CA ASN A 131 -1.55 -27.51 19.15
C ASN A 131 -0.69 -28.31 20.15
N LEU A 132 0.62 -28.02 20.22
CA LEU A 132 1.53 -28.65 21.18
C LEU A 132 1.17 -28.32 22.63
N VAL A 133 0.80 -27.08 22.95
CA VAL A 133 0.34 -26.70 24.30
C VAL A 133 -0.94 -27.45 24.68
N GLY A 134 -1.88 -27.59 23.74
CA GLY A 134 -3.10 -28.37 23.93
C GLY A 134 -2.86 -29.85 24.19
N GLU A 135 -1.78 -30.41 23.62
CA GLU A 135 -1.40 -31.81 23.76
C GLU A 135 -0.47 -32.06 24.97
N CYS A 136 0.43 -31.14 25.29
CA CYS A 136 1.30 -31.19 26.48
C CYS A 136 0.53 -31.06 27.79
N ARG A 137 -0.64 -30.42 27.79
CA ARG A 137 -1.58 -30.52 28.92
C ARG A 137 -1.94 -31.98 29.25
N ARG A 138 -1.75 -32.92 28.31
CA ARG A 138 -1.98 -34.36 28.49
C ARG A 138 -0.69 -35.18 28.72
N VAL A 139 0.50 -34.66 28.42
CA VAL A 139 1.77 -35.44 28.49
C VAL A 139 2.94 -34.56 28.94
N THR A 140 3.45 -34.81 30.15
CA THR A 140 4.42 -33.97 30.89
C THR A 140 5.87 -33.99 30.36
N THR A 141 6.21 -34.81 29.35
CA THR A 141 7.60 -35.05 28.91
C THR A 141 8.09 -34.21 27.73
N ARG A 142 7.27 -33.32 27.15
CA ARG A 142 7.62 -32.52 25.95
C ARG A 142 8.05 -31.07 26.23
N CYS A 143 8.46 -30.74 27.46
CA CYS A 143 8.82 -29.36 27.82
C CYS A 143 10.02 -28.78 27.04
N PHE A 144 10.95 -29.62 26.58
CA PHE A 144 12.14 -29.18 25.85
C PHE A 144 11.81 -28.71 24.41
N GLU A 145 10.99 -29.46 23.67
CA GLU A 145 10.58 -29.11 22.30
C GLU A 145 9.74 -27.82 22.24
N ILE A 146 8.98 -27.52 23.29
CA ILE A 146 8.16 -26.30 23.38
C ILE A 146 9.03 -25.04 23.50
N GLY A 147 10.15 -25.13 24.23
CA GLY A 147 11.06 -23.99 24.43
C GLY A 147 11.67 -23.49 23.13
N ASP A 148 12.15 -24.43 22.29
CA ASP A 148 12.75 -24.11 21.00
C ASP A 148 11.71 -23.52 20.02
N LEU A 149 10.50 -24.09 19.99
CA LEU A 149 9.45 -23.61 19.09
C LEU A 149 8.91 -22.22 19.48
N ALA A 150 8.76 -21.96 20.79
CA ALA A 150 8.35 -20.65 21.29
C ALA A 150 9.40 -19.57 20.99
N SER A 151 10.68 -19.89 21.17
CA SER A 151 11.79 -18.99 20.85
C SER A 151 11.86 -18.68 19.36
N LEU A 152 11.64 -19.70 18.51
CA LEU A 152 11.57 -19.53 17.07
C LEU A 152 10.37 -18.67 16.64
N ALA A 153 9.19 -18.92 17.22
CA ALA A 153 8.00 -18.13 16.95
C ALA A 153 8.22 -16.66 17.33
N LEU A 154 8.76 -16.39 18.52
CA LEU A 154 9.09 -15.04 18.99
C LEU A 154 10.09 -14.33 18.07
N ALA A 155 11.12 -15.04 17.60
CA ALA A 155 12.10 -14.46 16.67
C ALA A 155 11.45 -14.05 15.34
N PHE A 156 10.59 -14.90 14.77
CA PHE A 156 9.89 -14.57 13.52
C PHE A 156 8.85 -13.46 13.70
N THR A 157 8.15 -13.42 14.83
CA THR A 157 7.17 -12.36 15.10
C THR A 157 7.84 -11.02 15.37
N ALA A 158 9.01 -11.01 16.01
CA ALA A 158 9.83 -9.80 16.15
C ALA A 158 10.29 -9.27 14.79
N ILE A 159 10.79 -10.14 13.90
CA ILE A 159 11.10 -9.77 12.51
C ILE A 159 9.85 -9.24 11.81
N THR A 160 8.69 -9.87 12.01
CA THR A 160 7.42 -9.41 11.42
C THR A 160 7.05 -8.01 11.90
N ALA A 161 7.17 -7.72 13.18
CA ALA A 161 6.94 -6.40 13.75
C ALA A 161 7.87 -5.35 13.14
N ASP A 162 9.17 -5.65 12.99
CA ASP A 162 10.14 -4.77 12.34
C ASP A 162 9.74 -4.40 10.91
N ILE A 163 9.15 -5.36 10.17
CA ILE A 163 8.70 -5.18 8.79
C ILE A 163 7.44 -4.32 8.73
N LEU A 164 6.48 -4.58 9.61
CA LEU A 164 5.18 -3.90 9.63
C LEU A 164 5.26 -2.43 10.06
N ILE A 165 6.38 -1.98 10.66
CA ILE A 165 6.67 -0.54 10.88
C ILE A 165 6.60 0.25 9.56
N VAL A 166 6.84 -0.38 8.41
CA VAL A 166 6.72 0.28 7.10
C VAL A 166 5.33 0.90 6.89
N GLU A 167 4.30 0.34 7.51
CA GLU A 167 2.93 0.83 7.37
C GLU A 167 2.75 2.22 7.99
N LEU A 168 3.67 2.67 8.85
CA LEU A 168 3.74 4.06 9.27
C LEU A 168 3.94 5.01 8.07
N ASN A 169 4.72 4.60 7.07
CA ASN A 169 4.88 5.36 5.83
C ASN A 169 3.58 5.42 5.04
N THR A 170 2.86 4.30 4.94
CA THR A 170 1.53 4.22 4.31
C THR A 170 0.53 5.12 5.05
N LEU A 171 0.55 5.14 6.38
CA LEU A 171 -0.29 6.01 7.21
C LEU A 171 -0.06 7.49 6.87
N PHE A 172 1.19 7.94 6.84
CA PHE A 172 1.49 9.33 6.49
C PHE A 172 1.09 9.66 5.05
N LEU A 173 1.22 8.72 4.12
CA LEU A 173 0.72 8.89 2.75
C LEU A 173 -0.81 9.10 2.72
N LEU A 174 -1.56 8.32 3.49
CA LEU A 174 -3.02 8.44 3.58
C LEU A 174 -3.45 9.73 4.27
N LEU A 175 -2.81 10.10 5.38
CA LEU A 175 -3.05 11.34 6.09
C LEU A 175 -2.78 12.56 5.20
N ARG A 176 -1.67 12.55 4.45
CA ARG A 176 -1.33 13.60 3.48
C ARG A 176 -2.40 13.75 2.40
N ARG A 177 -3.05 12.66 1.97
CA ARG A 177 -4.10 12.69 0.94
C ARG A 177 -5.43 13.20 1.46
N ASN A 178 -5.73 12.95 2.73
CA ASN A 178 -7.08 13.16 3.28
C ASN A 178 -7.19 14.42 4.18
N ILE A 179 -6.09 14.95 4.73
CA ILE A 179 -6.11 16.12 5.61
C ILE A 179 -5.67 17.38 4.85
N ARG A 180 -6.53 18.41 4.84
CA ARG A 180 -6.23 19.75 4.27
C ARG A 180 -5.11 20.42 5.07
N GLY A 181 -4.15 21.03 4.37
CA GLY A 181 -3.02 21.71 5.01
C GLY A 181 -1.93 20.76 5.54
N GLY A 182 -1.91 19.51 5.06
CA GLY A 182 -1.04 18.43 5.55
C GLY A 182 0.44 18.53 5.18
N TRP A 183 1.06 19.72 5.20
CA TRP A 183 2.50 19.87 4.95
C TRP A 183 3.33 19.11 6.00
N VAL A 184 2.84 19.04 7.25
CA VAL A 184 3.46 18.22 8.32
C VAL A 184 3.47 16.75 7.92
N PHE A 185 2.33 16.21 7.46
CA PHE A 185 2.24 14.82 7.00
C PHE A 185 3.07 14.56 5.75
N GLU A 186 3.27 15.57 4.90
CA GLU A 186 4.18 15.47 3.77
C GLU A 186 5.64 15.33 4.22
N VAL A 187 6.09 16.16 5.18
CA VAL A 187 7.43 16.04 5.77
C VAL A 187 7.61 14.69 6.46
N LEU A 188 6.64 14.28 7.29
CA LEU A 188 6.65 12.98 7.97
C LEU A 188 6.66 11.80 6.98
N PHE A 189 5.90 11.89 5.90
CA PHE A 189 5.93 10.89 4.83
C PHE A 189 7.33 10.78 4.23
N TYR A 190 7.98 11.89 3.86
CA TYR A 190 9.32 11.83 3.27
C TYR A 190 10.39 11.37 4.27
N ALA A 191 10.33 11.84 5.51
CA ALA A 191 11.27 11.46 6.56
C ALA A 191 11.16 9.96 6.88
N SER A 192 9.92 9.45 7.09
CA SER A 192 9.69 8.02 7.31
C SER A 192 10.05 7.19 6.09
N TRP A 193 9.73 7.65 4.87
CA TRP A 193 10.07 6.96 3.63
C TRP A 193 11.59 6.77 3.50
N LEU A 194 12.36 7.82 3.76
CA LEU A 194 13.82 7.78 3.66
C LEU A 194 14.42 6.89 4.75
N GLY A 195 14.02 7.11 6.01
CA GLY A 195 14.52 6.35 7.15
C GLY A 195 14.21 4.86 7.02
N ILE A 196 12.99 4.51 6.67
CA ILE A 196 12.57 3.11 6.57
C ILE A 196 13.24 2.42 5.37
N ARG A 197 13.30 3.07 4.20
CA ARG A 197 13.79 2.40 2.98
C ARG A 197 15.31 2.36 2.86
N ILE A 198 16.01 3.41 3.30
CA ILE A 198 17.47 3.50 3.12
C ILE A 198 18.21 2.94 4.34
N VAL A 199 17.63 3.04 5.54
CA VAL A 199 18.30 2.60 6.77
C VAL A 199 17.67 1.32 7.31
N TRP A 200 16.37 1.33 7.60
CA TRP A 200 15.71 0.24 8.33
C TRP A 200 15.64 -1.08 7.56
N TYR A 201 15.19 -1.06 6.30
CA TYR A 201 15.05 -2.28 5.50
C TYR A 201 16.38 -2.98 5.21
N PRO A 202 17.44 -2.28 4.74
CA PRO A 202 18.76 -2.88 4.61
C PRO A 202 19.28 -3.43 5.94
N TYR A 203 19.06 -2.72 7.04
CA TYR A 203 19.43 -3.19 8.37
C TYR A 203 18.75 -4.52 8.71
N ILE A 204 17.42 -4.61 8.59
CA ILE A 204 16.69 -5.87 8.85
C ILE A 204 17.20 -6.98 7.94
N LEU A 205 17.40 -6.71 6.64
CA LEU A 205 17.83 -7.72 5.68
C LEU A 205 19.20 -8.31 6.06
N PHE A 206 20.20 -7.45 6.24
CA PHE A 206 21.59 -7.88 6.42
C PHE A 206 21.92 -8.31 7.84
N TYR A 207 21.25 -7.76 8.86
CA TYR A 207 21.57 -8.05 10.26
C TYR A 207 20.58 -8.96 10.96
N LYS A 208 19.31 -9.01 10.52
CA LYS A 208 18.29 -9.87 11.14
C LYS A 208 17.93 -11.06 10.27
N VAL A 209 17.58 -10.88 9.00
CA VAL A 209 16.97 -11.95 8.17
C VAL A 209 17.99 -12.89 7.54
N LEU A 210 19.00 -12.38 6.82
CA LEU A 210 19.98 -13.22 6.15
C LEU A 210 20.83 -14.06 7.12
N PRO A 211 21.33 -13.49 8.25
CA PRO A 211 22.12 -14.25 9.20
C PRO A 211 21.31 -15.24 10.05
N HIS A 212 19.97 -15.11 10.11
CA HIS A 212 19.18 -15.97 10.99
C HIS A 212 19.26 -17.44 10.53
N PRO A 213 19.78 -18.35 11.37
CA PRO A 213 20.00 -19.74 10.98
C PRO A 213 18.67 -20.48 10.80
N ALA A 214 17.66 -20.14 11.60
CA ALA A 214 16.37 -20.80 11.55
C ALA A 214 15.39 -20.18 10.54
N ALA A 215 15.77 -19.09 9.85
CA ALA A 215 14.91 -18.51 8.83
C ALA A 215 14.89 -19.42 7.59
N ALA A 216 13.69 -19.87 7.20
CA ALA A 216 13.50 -20.65 5.98
C ALA A 216 14.04 -19.90 4.76
N TRP A 217 14.55 -20.64 3.77
CA TRP A 217 15.05 -20.05 2.52
C TRP A 217 13.98 -19.19 1.84
N SER A 218 12.72 -19.62 1.89
CA SER A 218 11.58 -18.89 1.34
C SER A 218 11.39 -17.55 2.02
N THR A 219 11.56 -17.46 3.34
CA THR A 219 11.52 -16.19 4.08
C THR A 219 12.63 -15.25 3.60
N LYS A 220 13.86 -15.76 3.46
CA LYS A 220 15.00 -14.95 3.00
C LYS A 220 14.76 -14.42 1.59
N VAL A 221 14.31 -15.28 0.68
CA VAL A 221 13.99 -14.90 -0.71
C VAL A 221 12.85 -13.89 -0.76
N SER A 222 11.74 -14.16 -0.07
CA SER A 222 10.59 -13.24 -0.01
C SER A 222 11.02 -11.88 0.56
N PHE A 223 11.88 -11.85 1.57
CA PHE A 223 12.35 -10.60 2.15
C PHE A 223 13.25 -9.81 1.19
N VAL A 224 14.17 -10.49 0.50
CA VAL A 224 14.98 -9.87 -0.57
C VAL A 224 14.07 -9.28 -1.66
N VAL A 225 13.03 -10.00 -2.07
CA VAL A 225 12.05 -9.50 -3.06
C VAL A 225 11.32 -8.27 -2.55
N VAL A 226 10.85 -8.25 -1.29
CA VAL A 226 10.22 -7.07 -0.69
C VAL A 226 11.18 -5.89 -0.71
N VAL A 227 12.41 -6.06 -0.24
CA VAL A 227 13.42 -4.99 -0.22
C VAL A 227 13.71 -4.48 -1.64
N ALA A 228 13.86 -5.37 -2.61
CA ALA A 228 14.05 -5.00 -4.01
C ALA A 228 12.86 -4.20 -4.58
N LEU A 229 11.63 -4.60 -4.29
CA LEU A 229 10.42 -3.86 -4.67
C LEU A 229 10.38 -2.46 -4.03
N GLN A 230 10.80 -2.34 -2.77
CA GLN A 230 10.87 -1.04 -2.10
C GLN A 230 11.91 -0.12 -2.77
N PHE A 231 13.09 -0.63 -3.13
CA PHE A 231 14.09 0.14 -3.87
C PHE A 231 13.62 0.50 -5.28
N TRP A 232 12.97 -0.42 -5.98
CA TRP A 232 12.39 -0.16 -7.29
C TRP A 232 11.40 1.01 -7.26
N TRP A 233 10.47 1.01 -6.29
CA TRP A 233 9.54 2.13 -6.09
C TRP A 233 10.25 3.42 -5.72
N THR A 234 11.33 3.35 -4.95
CA THR A 234 12.15 4.52 -4.63
C THR A 234 12.78 5.13 -5.88
N LEU A 235 13.36 4.30 -6.75
CA LEU A 235 13.93 4.76 -8.03
C LEU A 235 12.84 5.33 -8.95
N ALA A 236 11.68 4.69 -9.01
CA ALA A 236 10.54 5.20 -9.77
C ALA A 236 10.07 6.58 -9.27
N PHE A 237 10.09 6.80 -7.95
CA PHE A 237 9.76 8.08 -7.33
C PHE A 237 10.80 9.16 -7.65
N LEU A 238 12.09 8.81 -7.65
CA LEU A 238 13.18 9.73 -7.98
C LEU A 238 13.31 10.00 -9.49
N SER A 239 12.63 9.23 -10.34
CA SER A 239 12.75 9.38 -11.80
C SER A 239 12.39 10.80 -12.28
N PRO A 240 13.17 11.40 -13.21
CA PRO A 240 12.87 12.73 -13.75
C PRO A 240 11.46 12.84 -14.35
N SER A 241 10.97 11.75 -14.93
CA SER A 241 9.62 11.63 -15.47
C SER A 241 8.54 11.81 -14.41
N TYR A 242 8.75 11.32 -13.19
CA TYR A 242 7.85 11.55 -12.07
C TYR A 242 7.78 13.03 -11.68
N TRP A 243 8.94 13.67 -11.53
CA TRP A 243 9.02 15.09 -11.18
C TRP A 243 8.49 16.03 -12.26
N LYS A 244 8.71 15.70 -13.55
CA LYS A 244 8.10 16.43 -14.67
C LYS A 244 6.57 16.40 -14.60
N ARG A 245 5.98 15.26 -14.23
CA ARG A 245 4.52 15.13 -14.01
C ARG A 245 4.02 15.92 -12.80
N GLN A 246 4.76 15.96 -11.70
CA GLN A 246 4.35 16.72 -10.51
C GLN A 246 4.43 18.24 -10.73
N ARG A 247 5.49 18.74 -11.36
CA ARG A 247 5.63 20.17 -11.68
C ARG A 247 4.50 20.70 -12.57
N GLY A 248 4.02 19.89 -13.52
CA GLY A 248 2.87 20.24 -14.36
C GLY A 248 1.60 20.56 -13.56
N LYS A 249 1.31 19.75 -12.53
CA LYS A 249 0.12 19.93 -11.68
C LYS A 249 0.16 21.22 -10.85
N PHE A 250 1.33 21.57 -10.31
CA PHE A 250 1.49 22.82 -9.58
C PHE A 250 1.21 24.04 -10.46
N ARG A 251 1.71 24.02 -11.71
CA ARG A 251 1.52 25.11 -12.67
C ARG A 251 0.04 25.29 -13.05
N GLU A 252 -0.68 24.21 -13.31
CA GLU A 252 -2.13 24.24 -13.58
C GLU A 252 -2.92 24.80 -12.39
N THR A 253 -2.59 24.36 -11.17
CA THR A 253 -3.28 24.83 -9.96
C THR A 253 -3.04 26.33 -9.72
N SER A 254 -1.82 26.83 -9.97
CA SER A 254 -1.52 28.26 -9.85
C SER A 254 -2.24 29.13 -10.88
N LEU A 255 -2.43 28.65 -12.11
CA LEU A 255 -3.09 29.39 -13.19
C LEU A 255 -4.62 29.40 -13.04
N SER A 256 -5.18 28.36 -12.41
CA SER A 256 -6.62 28.26 -12.12
C SER A 256 -7.10 29.12 -10.95
N ARG A 257 -6.20 29.78 -10.20
CA ARG A 257 -6.62 30.73 -9.17
C ARG A 257 -7.07 32.02 -9.87
N PRO A 258 -8.35 32.42 -9.73
CA PRO A 258 -8.79 33.69 -10.28
C PRO A 258 -7.91 34.81 -9.73
N ALA A 259 -7.48 35.73 -10.60
CA ALA A 259 -6.70 36.88 -10.19
C ALA A 259 -7.43 37.59 -9.02
N PRO A 260 -6.70 38.08 -8.00
CA PRO A 260 -7.32 38.81 -6.90
C PRO A 260 -8.09 40.01 -7.48
N GLY A 261 -9.42 39.98 -7.40
CA GLY A 261 -10.33 40.93 -8.04
C GLY A 261 -11.28 40.34 -9.09
N GLY A 262 -11.10 39.07 -9.49
CA GLY A 262 -12.04 38.38 -10.37
C GLY A 262 -13.37 38.11 -9.66
N VAL A 263 -14.45 38.73 -10.13
CA VAL A 263 -15.83 38.51 -9.67
C VAL A 263 -16.13 37.00 -9.72
N TYR A 264 -16.34 36.39 -8.56
CA TYR A 264 -16.74 34.98 -8.46
C TYR A 264 -18.10 34.81 -9.14
N SER A 265 -18.13 34.08 -10.26
CA SER A 265 -19.41 33.65 -10.85
C SER A 265 -20.08 32.64 -9.90
N PRO A 266 -21.28 32.93 -9.35
CA PRO A 266 -21.94 32.07 -8.36
C PRO A 266 -22.38 30.70 -8.89
N THR A 267 -22.36 30.47 -10.21
CA THR A 267 -23.07 29.34 -10.83
C THR A 267 -22.37 27.98 -10.76
N ALA A 268 -21.13 27.91 -10.25
CA ALA A 268 -20.37 26.65 -10.22
C ALA A 268 -20.60 25.78 -8.96
N ARG A 269 -21.34 26.28 -7.96
CA ARG A 269 -21.46 25.62 -6.64
C ARG A 269 -22.59 24.59 -6.54
N ASP A 270 -23.55 24.58 -7.46
CA ASP A 270 -24.79 23.79 -7.32
C ASP A 270 -24.78 22.41 -8.02
N LYS A 271 -23.64 21.94 -8.55
CA LYS A 271 -23.56 20.63 -9.23
C LYS A 271 -22.95 19.49 -8.41
N PHE A 272 -22.80 19.65 -7.10
CA PHE A 272 -22.15 18.64 -6.25
C PHE A 272 -22.85 18.40 -4.91
N LEU A 273 -24.16 18.19 -4.95
CA LEU A 273 -24.89 17.42 -3.93
C LEU A 273 -25.57 16.23 -4.61
#